data_AF-A0A663A0L4-F1
#
_entry.id   AF-A0A663A0L4-F1
#
_cell.length_a   1.000
_cell.length_b   1.000
_cell.length_c   1.000
_cell.angle_alpha   90.00
_cell.angle_beta   90.00
_cell.angle_gamma   90.00
#
_symmetry.space_group_name_H-M   'P 1'
#
loop_
_entity.id
_entity.type
_entity.pdbx_description
1 polymer ?
#
loop_
_entity_poly.entity_id
_entity_poly.type
_entity_poly.pdbx_seq_one_letter_code
_entity_poly.pdbx_strand_id
1 'polypeptide(L)'
;MTIMQQMNLFNTSSEVAGFKLDYLEVWNWGTFDKKVYHMNLHGNNSLLTGANASGKSTLIDALLTLMVPLKRQRFYNQSSGVEKKGNRTEESYFFGNYGNQQQEGAASTTTLRLRDKGARSVLLASFCNVDKRVVTLFQVRYYTGEELKVLFGVARESLTIERDFSEFDLHGDWRKRLTKKYNTNETKRTIEFFDGPVAYGEKMITLFGMRSDKALTLFNQIVGVKVLDDLDSFIRTNMLEELPAEEKYQELKDNFQNLMEAKTNIDKVKEQIAQLEPINALTEELKEIDIRIVEMEQEKSVAAYWFAA
;
A
#
# COMPACT_ATOMS: atom_id res chain seq x y z
N MET A 1 9.13 -32.87 23.51
CA MET A 1 10.21 -31.90 23.20
C MET A 1 9.54 -30.69 22.57
N THR A 2 9.23 -29.70 23.40
CA THR A 2 8.44 -28.52 23.03
C THR A 2 9.32 -27.60 22.20
N ILE A 3 9.05 -27.53 20.89
CA ILE A 3 9.73 -26.57 20.02
C ILE A 3 9.14 -25.20 20.35
N MET A 4 9.92 -24.40 21.07
CA MET A 4 9.72 -22.98 21.26
C MET A 4 9.59 -22.32 19.88
N GLN A 5 8.38 -21.97 19.47
CA GLN A 5 8.15 -21.07 18.34
C GLN A 5 8.66 -19.69 18.73
N GLN A 6 9.90 -19.37 18.32
CA GLN A 6 10.34 -17.99 18.24
C GLN A 6 9.39 -17.25 17.28
N MET A 7 8.61 -16.31 17.82
CA MET A 7 7.89 -15.31 17.04
C MET A 7 8.91 -14.39 16.36
N ASN A 8 9.48 -14.84 15.25
CA ASN A 8 10.27 -13.97 14.38
C ASN A 8 9.29 -13.09 13.59
N LEU A 9 9.20 -11.83 14.01
CA LEU A 9 8.35 -10.79 13.43
C LEU A 9 8.69 -10.50 11.94
N PHE A 10 9.82 -10.99 11.45
CA PHE A 10 10.24 -10.93 10.04
C PHE A 10 10.95 -12.22 9.65
N ASN A 11 10.20 -13.22 9.17
CA ASN A 11 10.80 -14.41 8.58
C ASN A 11 11.35 -14.04 7.19
N THR A 12 12.68 -13.98 7.04
CA THR A 12 13.40 -13.55 5.82
C THR A 12 13.65 -14.67 4.81
N SER A 13 13.15 -15.89 5.06
CA SER A 13 13.14 -16.94 4.04
C SER A 13 12.10 -16.58 2.95
N SER A 14 12.58 -16.10 1.80
CA SER A 14 11.77 -15.70 0.65
C SER A 14 10.83 -16.80 0.14
N GLU A 15 11.13 -18.07 0.42
CA GLU A 15 10.30 -19.22 0.03
C GLU A 15 9.01 -19.36 0.85
N VAL A 16 8.96 -18.78 2.05
CA VAL A 16 7.89 -18.96 3.06
C VAL A 16 7.14 -17.65 3.33
N ALA A 17 7.71 -16.49 2.99
CA ALA A 17 7.12 -15.19 3.26
C ALA A 17 6.14 -14.74 2.15
N GLY A 18 5.10 -14.01 2.56
CA GLY A 18 4.11 -13.39 1.65
C GLY A 18 2.86 -14.23 1.39
N PHE A 19 1.92 -13.63 0.66
CA PHE A 19 0.70 -14.29 0.24
C PHE A 19 0.89 -14.90 -1.15
N LYS A 20 0.48 -16.16 -1.31
CA LYS A 20 0.56 -16.89 -2.58
C LYS A 20 -0.85 -17.10 -3.12
N LEU A 21 -1.00 -17.02 -4.45
CA LEU A 21 -2.29 -17.25 -5.11
C LEU A 21 -2.73 -18.71 -4.90
N ASP A 22 -3.83 -18.92 -4.21
CA ASP A 22 -4.40 -20.24 -3.93
C ASP A 22 -5.31 -20.68 -5.07
N TYR A 23 -6.24 -19.82 -5.46
CA TYR A 23 -7.11 -20.06 -6.62
C TYR A 23 -7.59 -18.76 -7.29
N LEU A 24 -7.93 -18.87 -8.57
CA LEU A 24 -8.56 -17.83 -9.39
C LEU A 24 -9.88 -18.36 -9.93
N GLU A 25 -10.96 -17.61 -9.71
CA GLU A 25 -12.27 -17.87 -10.27
C GLU A 25 -12.70 -16.75 -11.21
N VAL A 26 -13.27 -17.16 -12.33
CA VAL A 26 -13.69 -16.26 -13.40
C VAL A 26 -15.08 -16.66 -13.86
N TRP A 27 -15.98 -15.69 -13.88
CA TRP A 27 -17.32 -15.85 -14.45
C TRP A 27 -17.62 -14.74 -15.44
N ASN A 28 -18.05 -15.13 -16.64
CA ASN A 28 -18.46 -14.22 -17.72
C ASN A 28 -17.38 -13.16 -18.05
N TRP A 29 -16.17 -13.61 -18.41
CA TRP A 29 -15.04 -12.74 -18.72
C TRP A 29 -14.27 -13.24 -19.95
N GLY A 30 -14.12 -12.39 -20.95
CA GLY A 30 -13.62 -12.78 -22.27
C GLY A 30 -14.46 -13.92 -22.85
N THR A 31 -13.80 -14.98 -23.29
CA THR A 31 -14.49 -16.17 -23.85
C THR A 31 -15.04 -17.12 -22.79
N PHE A 32 -14.74 -16.92 -21.51
CA PHE A 32 -15.32 -17.69 -20.41
C PHE A 32 -16.75 -17.20 -20.16
N ASP A 33 -17.74 -18.09 -20.30
CA ASP A 33 -19.16 -17.74 -20.31
C ASP A 33 -20.03 -18.80 -19.62
N LYS A 34 -21.20 -18.38 -19.11
CA LYS A 34 -22.28 -19.18 -18.50
C LYS A 34 -21.98 -19.91 -17.20
N LYS A 35 -20.75 -20.34 -16.96
CA LYS A 35 -20.36 -21.06 -15.73
C LYS A 35 -19.14 -20.42 -15.06
N VAL A 36 -18.94 -20.75 -13.80
CA VAL A 36 -17.72 -20.38 -13.06
C VAL A 36 -16.59 -21.28 -13.53
N TYR A 37 -15.47 -20.66 -13.91
CA TYR A 37 -14.23 -21.36 -14.21
C TYR A 37 -13.29 -21.18 -13.03
N HIS A 38 -12.77 -22.29 -12.52
CA HIS A 38 -11.93 -22.33 -11.34
C HIS A 38 -10.54 -22.84 -11.69
N MET A 39 -9.51 -22.08 -11.33
CA MET A 39 -8.11 -22.45 -11.45
C MET A 39 -7.52 -22.62 -10.04
N ASN A 40 -7.19 -23.86 -9.69
CA ASN A 40 -6.52 -24.22 -8.44
C ASN A 40 -5.00 -24.17 -8.62
N LEU A 41 -4.31 -23.26 -7.92
CA LEU A 41 -2.85 -23.14 -7.93
C LEU A 41 -2.21 -23.61 -6.62
N HIS A 42 -2.95 -23.58 -5.51
CA HIS A 42 -2.50 -24.03 -4.20
C HIS A 42 -1.22 -23.35 -3.71
N GLY A 43 -0.99 -22.10 -4.12
CA GLY A 43 0.22 -21.35 -3.79
C GLY A 43 1.50 -21.88 -4.45
N ASN A 44 1.38 -22.79 -5.42
CA ASN A 44 2.51 -23.41 -6.11
C ASN A 44 2.72 -22.84 -7.52
N ASN A 45 3.90 -23.11 -8.07
CA ASN A 45 4.20 -22.81 -9.48
C ASN A 45 3.27 -23.62 -10.39
N SER A 46 2.56 -22.93 -11.27
CA SER A 46 1.59 -23.54 -12.18
C SER A 46 1.92 -23.20 -13.63
N LEU A 47 1.86 -24.19 -14.51
CA LEU A 47 2.09 -24.02 -15.94
C LEU A 47 0.76 -24.05 -16.70
N LEU A 48 0.39 -22.91 -17.30
CA LEU A 48 -0.82 -22.79 -18.11
C LEU A 48 -0.51 -23.10 -19.59
N THR A 49 -0.92 -24.27 -20.06
CA THR A 49 -0.72 -24.73 -21.45
C THR A 49 -2.05 -24.83 -22.21
N GLY A 50 -1.98 -24.88 -23.54
CA GLY A 50 -3.16 -25.00 -24.41
C GLY A 50 -2.93 -24.42 -25.80
N ALA A 51 -3.86 -24.64 -26.71
CA ALA A 51 -3.79 -24.10 -28.08
C ALA A 51 -3.81 -22.56 -28.12
N ASN A 52 -3.42 -21.98 -29.25
CA ASN A 52 -3.60 -20.55 -29.47
C ASN A 52 -5.08 -20.18 -29.39
N ALA A 53 -5.38 -18.99 -28.85
CA ALA A 53 -6.74 -18.50 -28.59
C ALA A 53 -7.59 -19.34 -27.60
N SER A 54 -7.00 -20.27 -26.85
CA SER A 54 -7.73 -21.07 -25.84
C SER A 54 -8.12 -20.31 -24.56
N GLY A 55 -7.90 -18.98 -24.49
CA GLY A 55 -8.23 -18.16 -23.32
C GLY A 55 -7.15 -18.05 -22.24
N LYS A 56 -5.92 -18.54 -22.47
CA LYS A 56 -4.82 -18.45 -21.49
C LYS A 56 -4.52 -17.02 -21.05
N SER A 57 -4.25 -16.13 -22.02
CA SER A 57 -4.02 -14.71 -21.74
C SER A 57 -5.25 -14.04 -21.12
N THR A 58 -6.47 -14.51 -21.40
CA THR A 58 -7.69 -13.99 -20.79
C THR A 58 -7.75 -14.25 -19.29
N LEU A 59 -7.26 -15.41 -18.82
CA LEU A 59 -7.15 -15.72 -17.38
C LEU A 59 -6.07 -14.86 -16.70
N ILE A 60 -4.94 -14.67 -17.36
CA ILE A 60 -3.88 -13.79 -16.86
C ILE A 60 -4.35 -12.33 -16.81
N ASP A 61 -5.07 -11.88 -17.84
CA ASP A 61 -5.68 -10.55 -17.88
C ASP A 61 -6.78 -10.41 -16.81
N ALA A 62 -7.47 -11.48 -16.42
CA ALA A 62 -8.42 -11.47 -15.30
C ALA A 62 -7.70 -11.25 -13.96
N LEU A 63 -6.59 -11.95 -13.73
CA LEU A 63 -5.76 -11.74 -12.53
C LEU A 63 -5.14 -10.34 -12.51
N LEU A 64 -4.62 -9.86 -13.64
CA LEU A 64 -4.13 -8.49 -13.82
C LEU A 64 -5.22 -7.45 -13.50
N THR A 65 -6.45 -7.74 -13.90
CA THR A 65 -7.60 -6.88 -13.64
C THR A 65 -7.92 -6.77 -12.15
N LEU A 66 -7.78 -7.86 -11.40
CA LEU A 66 -7.94 -7.89 -9.94
C LEU A 66 -6.83 -7.13 -9.21
N MET A 67 -5.57 -7.34 -9.63
CA MET A 67 -4.37 -6.82 -8.97
C MET A 67 -4.06 -5.36 -9.33
N VAL A 68 -4.45 -4.88 -10.51
CA VAL A 68 -4.16 -3.53 -10.99
C VAL A 68 -5.48 -2.80 -11.21
N PRO A 69 -6.11 -2.24 -10.17
CA PRO A 69 -7.49 -1.75 -10.23
C PRO A 69 -7.64 -0.47 -11.05
N LEU A 70 -6.61 0.36 -11.15
CA LEU A 70 -6.64 1.60 -11.92
C LEU A 70 -6.50 1.32 -13.42
N LYS A 71 -7.55 1.63 -14.20
CA LYS A 71 -7.58 1.42 -15.66
C LYS A 71 -6.38 2.03 -16.39
N ARG A 72 -5.97 3.24 -16.01
CA ARG A 72 -4.84 3.97 -16.62
C ARG A 72 -3.48 3.26 -16.45
N GLN A 73 -3.36 2.40 -15.44
CA GLN A 73 -2.15 1.64 -15.15
C GLN A 73 -2.20 0.23 -15.73
N ARG A 74 -3.28 -0.17 -16.42
CA ARG A 74 -3.49 -1.53 -16.92
C ARG A 74 -3.37 -1.58 -18.44
N PHE A 75 -2.63 -2.56 -18.95
CA PHE A 75 -2.51 -2.80 -20.39
C PHE A 75 -2.76 -4.27 -20.69
N TYR A 76 -3.82 -4.55 -21.43
CA TYR A 76 -4.19 -5.91 -21.83
C TYR A 76 -3.42 -6.39 -23.05
N ASN A 77 -3.34 -7.71 -23.21
CA ASN A 77 -2.82 -8.37 -24.42
C ASN A 77 -1.34 -8.08 -24.73
N GLN A 78 -0.54 -7.69 -23.74
CA GLN A 78 0.88 -7.38 -23.91
C GLN A 78 1.70 -8.60 -24.37
N SER A 79 1.32 -9.81 -23.96
CA SER A 79 2.02 -11.07 -24.29
C SER A 79 1.95 -11.48 -25.77
N SER A 80 1.13 -10.81 -26.59
CA SER A 80 0.84 -11.24 -27.97
C SER A 80 1.70 -10.54 -29.03
N GLY A 81 2.64 -9.67 -28.64
CA GLY A 81 3.60 -9.00 -29.55
C GLY A 81 3.01 -8.00 -30.56
N VAL A 82 1.68 -7.89 -30.67
CA VAL A 82 1.00 -6.95 -31.57
C VAL A 82 0.69 -5.66 -30.81
N GLU A 83 1.52 -4.64 -31.01
CA GLU A 83 1.27 -3.26 -30.55
C GLU A 83 0.11 -2.62 -31.34
N LYS A 84 -1.12 -3.03 -31.04
CA LYS A 84 -2.29 -2.18 -31.30
C LYS A 84 -2.96 -1.85 -29.96
N LYS A 85 -2.58 -0.69 -29.41
CA LYS A 85 -3.33 -0.05 -28.32
C LYS A 85 -4.82 -0.06 -28.69
N GLY A 86 -5.67 -0.57 -27.80
CA GLY A 86 -7.13 -0.48 -27.94
C GLY A 86 -7.86 -1.70 -28.50
N ASN A 87 -7.18 -2.79 -28.87
CA ASN A 87 -7.90 -3.99 -29.36
C ASN A 87 -8.67 -4.75 -28.26
N ARG A 88 -8.28 -4.59 -26.98
CA ARG A 88 -8.98 -5.18 -25.84
C ARG A 88 -9.12 -4.16 -24.72
N THR A 89 -10.36 -3.96 -24.30
CA THR A 89 -10.78 -3.11 -23.18
C THR A 89 -11.55 -3.94 -22.15
N GLU A 90 -11.82 -3.38 -20.98
CA GLU A 90 -12.68 -4.04 -19.99
C GLU A 90 -14.04 -4.40 -20.59
N GLU A 91 -14.61 -3.53 -21.42
CA GLU A 91 -15.89 -3.74 -22.09
C GLU A 91 -15.79 -4.91 -23.07
N SER A 92 -14.69 -5.04 -23.82
CA SER A 92 -14.49 -6.19 -24.71
C SER A 92 -14.40 -7.52 -23.96
N TYR A 93 -13.80 -7.54 -22.77
CA TYR A 93 -13.76 -8.71 -21.91
C TYR A 93 -15.13 -8.98 -21.30
N PHE A 94 -15.82 -7.94 -20.81
CA PHE A 94 -17.16 -8.07 -20.28
C PHE A 94 -18.12 -8.66 -21.32
N PHE A 95 -18.18 -8.11 -22.53
CA PHE A 95 -19.06 -8.62 -23.59
C PHE A 95 -18.58 -9.94 -24.22
N GLY A 96 -17.31 -10.31 -24.00
CA GLY A 96 -16.72 -11.50 -24.59
C GLY A 96 -16.59 -11.39 -26.10
N ASN A 97 -16.01 -10.29 -26.59
CA ASN A 97 -15.81 -10.07 -28.02
C ASN A 97 -14.83 -11.13 -28.58
N TYR A 98 -15.27 -11.95 -29.53
CA TYR A 98 -14.47 -13.07 -30.06
C TYR A 98 -14.27 -13.05 -31.58
N GLY A 99 -14.95 -12.16 -32.29
CA GLY A 99 -14.86 -12.07 -33.74
C GLY A 99 -15.51 -10.82 -34.29
N ASN A 100 -15.28 -10.58 -35.56
CA ASN A 100 -15.83 -9.47 -36.32
C ASN A 100 -16.54 -10.07 -37.54
N GLN A 101 -17.80 -9.72 -37.74
CA GLN A 101 -18.59 -10.11 -38.91
C GLN A 101 -18.81 -8.88 -39.78
N GLN A 102 -18.39 -8.97 -41.03
CA GLN A 102 -18.71 -7.97 -42.05
C GLN A 102 -19.77 -8.59 -42.96
N GLN A 103 -20.97 -8.01 -42.99
CA GLN A 103 -22.00 -8.44 -43.94
C GLN A 103 -21.65 -7.92 -45.34
N GLU A 104 -21.91 -8.74 -46.35
CA GLU A 104 -21.67 -8.39 -47.75
C GLU A 104 -22.52 -7.16 -48.12
N GLY A 105 -21.87 -6.05 -48.48
CA GLY A 105 -22.52 -4.76 -48.77
C GLY A 105 -22.60 -3.77 -47.61
N ALA A 106 -22.21 -4.14 -46.38
CA ALA A 106 -22.15 -3.21 -45.25
C ALA A 106 -20.79 -2.51 -45.15
N ALA A 107 -20.81 -1.17 -44.99
CA ALA A 107 -19.61 -0.36 -44.83
C ALA A 107 -18.93 -0.51 -43.45
N SER A 108 -19.61 -1.11 -42.47
CA SER A 108 -19.13 -1.27 -41.10
C SER A 108 -19.10 -2.72 -40.64
N THR A 109 -18.07 -3.05 -39.86
CA THR A 109 -17.85 -4.37 -39.27
C THR A 109 -18.57 -4.47 -37.93
N THR A 110 -19.42 -5.48 -37.73
CA THR A 110 -20.09 -5.73 -36.45
C THR A 110 -19.28 -6.70 -35.61
N THR A 111 -18.92 -6.30 -34.38
CA THR A 111 -18.20 -7.18 -33.45
C THR A 111 -19.16 -8.19 -32.83
N LEU A 112 -18.84 -9.48 -32.96
CA LEU A 112 -19.56 -10.59 -32.33
C LEU A 112 -19.26 -10.62 -30.83
N ARG A 113 -20.31 -10.74 -30.03
CA ARG A 113 -20.26 -10.70 -28.55
C ARG A 113 -20.95 -11.93 -27.98
N LEU A 114 -20.44 -12.47 -26.88
CA LEU A 114 -21.06 -13.58 -26.16
C LEU A 114 -22.17 -13.10 -25.20
N ARG A 115 -22.07 -11.84 -24.76
CA ARG A 115 -22.93 -11.27 -23.73
C ARG A 115 -23.44 -9.89 -24.13
N ASP A 116 -24.56 -9.51 -23.52
CA ASP A 116 -25.15 -8.18 -23.61
C ASP A 116 -24.97 -7.41 -22.28
N LYS A 117 -25.62 -6.25 -22.16
CA LYS A 117 -25.56 -5.41 -20.96
C LYS A 117 -26.34 -6.00 -19.77
N GLY A 118 -27.24 -6.97 -20.00
CA GLY A 118 -27.95 -7.67 -18.94
C GLY A 118 -27.08 -8.69 -18.20
N ALA A 119 -25.93 -9.05 -18.78
CA ALA A 119 -24.98 -9.95 -18.16
C ALA A 119 -24.27 -9.32 -16.94
N ARG A 120 -23.57 -10.18 -16.21
CA ARG A 120 -22.71 -9.80 -15.09
C ARG A 120 -21.42 -10.58 -15.17
N SER A 121 -20.32 -9.96 -14.75
CA SER A 121 -18.99 -10.56 -14.74
C SER A 121 -18.40 -10.49 -13.34
N VAL A 122 -17.87 -11.60 -12.85
CA VAL A 122 -17.26 -11.70 -11.53
C VAL A 122 -15.86 -12.27 -11.68
N LEU A 123 -14.89 -11.55 -11.14
CA LEU A 123 -13.51 -12.00 -11.01
C LEU A 123 -13.22 -12.15 -9.51
N LEU A 124 -12.57 -13.24 -9.13
CA LEU A 124 -12.21 -13.51 -7.74
C LEU A 124 -10.87 -14.23 -7.67
N ALA A 125 -9.97 -13.79 -6.80
CA ALA A 125 -8.70 -14.46 -6.54
C ALA A 125 -8.48 -14.55 -5.03
N SER A 126 -8.20 -15.74 -4.53
CA SER A 126 -7.87 -15.95 -3.12
C SER A 126 -6.39 -16.22 -2.95
N PHE A 127 -5.82 -15.60 -1.93
CA PHE A 127 -4.41 -15.72 -1.60
C PHE A 127 -4.27 -16.20 -0.17
N CYS A 128 -3.35 -17.12 0.06
CA CYS A 128 -3.09 -17.70 1.37
C CYS A 128 -1.60 -17.56 1.70
N ASN A 129 -1.30 -17.20 2.95
CA ASN A 129 0.06 -17.23 3.47
C ASN A 129 0.30 -18.50 4.30
N VAL A 130 1.55 -18.70 4.73
CA VAL A 130 1.94 -19.86 5.54
C VAL A 130 1.28 -19.89 6.92
N ASP A 131 0.92 -18.72 7.46
CA ASP A 131 0.17 -18.57 8.72
C ASP A 131 -1.34 -18.84 8.55
N LYS A 132 -1.77 -19.36 7.39
CA LYS A 132 -3.18 -19.63 7.04
C LYS A 132 -4.07 -18.38 7.04
N ARG A 133 -3.47 -17.19 6.93
CA ARG A 133 -4.22 -15.95 6.67
C ARG A 133 -4.65 -15.96 5.21
N VAL A 134 -5.93 -15.68 5.00
CA VAL A 134 -6.54 -15.62 3.67
C VAL A 134 -6.88 -14.19 3.33
N VAL A 135 -6.55 -13.78 2.12
CA VAL A 135 -7.01 -12.52 1.52
C VAL A 135 -7.66 -12.87 0.18
N THR A 136 -8.95 -12.63 0.06
CA THR A 136 -9.68 -12.82 -1.18
C THR A 136 -10.03 -11.47 -1.80
N LEU A 137 -9.55 -11.25 -3.01
CA LEU A 137 -9.85 -10.10 -3.85
C LEU A 137 -10.99 -10.46 -4.79
N PHE A 138 -11.96 -9.57 -4.96
CA PHE A 138 -12.99 -9.76 -5.97
C PHE A 138 -13.46 -8.45 -6.59
N GLN A 139 -13.92 -8.56 -7.83
CA GLN A 139 -14.50 -7.46 -8.58
C GLN A 139 -15.74 -7.94 -9.30
N VAL A 140 -16.85 -7.21 -9.12
CA VAL A 140 -18.12 -7.49 -9.78
C VAL A 140 -18.44 -6.38 -10.75
N ARG A 141 -18.77 -6.76 -11.99
CA ARG A 141 -19.06 -5.85 -13.10
C ARG A 141 -20.44 -6.09 -13.63
N TYR A 142 -21.17 -5.01 -13.85
CA TYR A 142 -22.53 -5.04 -14.38
C TYR A 142 -22.87 -3.68 -14.99
N TYR A 143 -23.77 -3.65 -15.97
CA TYR A 143 -24.24 -2.40 -16.52
C TYR A 143 -25.38 -1.82 -15.68
N THR A 144 -25.39 -0.50 -15.53
CA THR A 144 -26.55 0.27 -15.10
C THR A 144 -26.86 1.27 -16.21
N GLY A 145 -27.89 0.97 -17.02
CA GLY A 145 -28.12 1.69 -18.27
C GLY A 145 -26.96 1.47 -19.25
N GLU A 146 -26.28 2.56 -19.64
CA GLU A 146 -25.16 2.54 -20.58
C GLU A 146 -23.78 2.48 -19.90
N GLU A 147 -23.73 2.59 -18.57
CA GLU A 147 -22.48 2.66 -17.82
C GLU A 147 -22.10 1.29 -17.24
N LEU A 148 -20.85 0.86 -17.50
CA LEU A 148 -20.27 -0.32 -16.86
C LEU A 148 -19.83 0.04 -15.44
N LYS A 149 -20.58 -0.42 -14.44
CA LYS A 149 -20.20 -0.27 -13.03
C LYS A 149 -19.29 -1.39 -12.59
N VAL A 150 -18.30 -1.04 -11.78
CA VAL A 150 -17.36 -1.98 -11.16
C VAL A 150 -17.43 -1.80 -9.66
N LEU A 151 -17.84 -2.84 -8.95
CA LEU A 151 -17.74 -2.90 -7.50
C LEU A 151 -16.49 -3.68 -7.12
N PHE A 152 -15.71 -3.11 -6.22
CA PHE A 152 -14.49 -3.72 -5.71
C PHE A 152 -14.74 -4.25 -4.30
N GLY A 153 -14.10 -5.37 -3.95
CA GLY A 153 -14.19 -5.86 -2.58
C GLY A 153 -13.03 -6.75 -2.19
N VAL A 154 -12.78 -6.77 -0.88
CA VAL A 154 -11.73 -7.56 -0.26
C VAL A 154 -12.32 -8.30 0.93
N ALA A 155 -11.94 -9.56 1.09
CA ALA A 155 -12.30 -10.38 2.24
C ALA A 155 -11.05 -10.97 2.91
N ARG A 156 -11.12 -11.17 4.23
CA ARG A 156 -10.10 -11.88 5.03
C ARG A 156 -10.41 -13.36 5.21
N GLU A 157 -11.25 -13.90 4.33
CA GLU A 157 -11.74 -15.27 4.33
C GLU A 157 -11.80 -15.77 2.88
N SER A 158 -11.80 -17.10 2.69
CA SER A 158 -11.97 -17.73 1.38
C SER A 158 -13.41 -17.55 0.91
N LEU A 159 -13.58 -16.96 -0.28
CA LEU A 159 -14.87 -16.80 -0.96
C LEU A 159 -14.88 -17.55 -2.29
N THR A 160 -16.05 -17.98 -2.76
CA THR A 160 -16.20 -18.57 -4.10
C THR A 160 -17.40 -17.94 -4.82
N ILE A 161 -17.31 -17.78 -6.14
CA ILE A 161 -18.33 -17.17 -6.98
C ILE A 161 -19.65 -17.95 -6.88
N GLU A 162 -19.59 -19.28 -6.91
CA GLU A 162 -20.80 -20.13 -6.84
C GLU A 162 -21.51 -20.01 -5.49
N ARG A 163 -20.77 -19.97 -4.38
CA ARG A 163 -21.36 -19.91 -3.03
C ARG A 163 -21.81 -18.50 -2.65
N ASP A 164 -21.02 -17.49 -3.02
CA ASP A 164 -21.13 -16.15 -2.42
C ASP A 164 -21.70 -15.11 -3.41
N PHE A 165 -21.72 -15.40 -4.71
CA PHE A 165 -22.17 -14.48 -5.77
C PHE A 165 -23.26 -15.09 -6.69
N SER A 166 -23.80 -16.26 -6.36
CA SER A 166 -24.89 -16.90 -7.12
C SER A 166 -26.18 -16.08 -7.08
N GLU A 167 -26.58 -15.62 -5.90
CA GLU A 167 -27.74 -14.74 -5.70
C GLU A 167 -27.37 -13.27 -5.86
N PHE A 168 -26.86 -12.85 -7.03
CA PHE A 168 -26.62 -11.43 -7.28
C PHE A 168 -27.89 -10.73 -7.77
N ASP A 169 -28.17 -9.55 -7.21
CA ASP A 169 -29.27 -8.66 -7.61
C ASP A 169 -28.75 -7.26 -7.96
N LEU A 170 -29.39 -6.59 -8.93
CA LEU A 170 -28.99 -5.25 -9.40
C LEU A 170 -29.28 -4.15 -8.36
N HIS A 171 -30.17 -4.41 -7.40
CA HIS A 171 -30.57 -3.45 -6.36
C HIS A 171 -29.54 -3.35 -5.21
N GLY A 172 -28.55 -4.24 -5.17
CA GLY A 172 -27.45 -4.21 -4.21
C GLY A 172 -27.73 -4.93 -2.89
N ASP A 173 -28.81 -5.71 -2.81
CA ASP A 173 -29.13 -6.49 -1.61
C ASP A 173 -28.15 -7.63 -1.38
N TRP A 174 -27.53 -8.17 -2.44
CA TRP A 174 -26.46 -9.16 -2.35
C TRP A 174 -25.26 -8.65 -1.55
N ARG A 175 -24.91 -7.36 -1.67
CA ARG A 175 -23.87 -6.70 -0.86
C ARG A 175 -24.25 -6.69 0.60
N LYS A 176 -25.51 -6.39 0.92
CA LYS A 176 -26.03 -6.41 2.29
C LYS A 176 -26.05 -7.83 2.85
N ARG A 177 -26.46 -8.83 2.05
CA ARG A 177 -26.46 -10.25 2.43
C ARG A 177 -25.05 -10.74 2.75
N LEU A 178 -24.07 -10.45 1.90
CA LEU A 178 -22.67 -10.79 2.15
C LEU A 178 -22.12 -10.08 3.39
N THR A 179 -22.38 -8.78 3.51
CA THR A 179 -21.94 -8.00 4.68
C THR A 179 -22.53 -8.59 5.96
N LYS A 180 -23.81 -8.96 5.97
CA LYS A 180 -24.46 -9.60 7.11
C LYS A 180 -23.88 -10.99 7.36
N LYS A 181 -23.73 -11.83 6.34
CA LYS A 181 -23.20 -13.19 6.48
C LYS A 181 -21.82 -13.22 7.12
N TYR A 182 -20.93 -12.31 6.72
CA TYR A 182 -19.53 -12.32 7.14
C TYR A 182 -19.21 -11.37 8.29
N ASN A 183 -19.90 -10.23 8.46
CA ASN A 183 -19.53 -9.22 9.47
C ASN A 183 -20.45 -9.19 10.73
N THR A 184 -21.43 -10.08 10.89
CA THR A 184 -22.44 -9.95 11.98
C THR A 184 -21.86 -10.12 13.39
N ASN A 185 -20.72 -10.79 13.58
CA ASN A 185 -20.16 -11.10 14.91
C ASN A 185 -18.66 -10.77 15.08
N GLU A 186 -18.06 -10.04 14.15
CA GLU A 186 -16.62 -9.73 14.21
C GLU A 186 -16.33 -8.28 14.61
N THR A 187 -15.33 -8.09 15.48
CA THR A 187 -14.80 -6.77 15.85
C THR A 187 -14.07 -6.08 14.69
N LYS A 188 -13.66 -6.84 13.67
CA LYS A 188 -13.06 -6.35 12.42
C LYS A 188 -13.95 -6.78 11.27
N ARG A 189 -14.10 -5.93 10.25
CA ARG A 189 -14.84 -6.30 9.04
C ARG A 189 -14.07 -7.40 8.30
N THR A 190 -14.68 -8.57 8.16
CA THR A 190 -14.16 -9.70 7.38
C THR A 190 -14.24 -9.38 5.89
N ILE A 191 -15.36 -8.81 5.44
CA ILE A 191 -15.59 -8.37 4.06
C ILE A 191 -15.78 -6.86 3.98
N GLU A 192 -15.08 -6.23 3.05
CA GLU A 192 -15.09 -4.79 2.81
C GLU A 192 -15.36 -4.54 1.32
N PHE A 193 -16.23 -3.57 1.03
CA PHE A 193 -16.60 -3.17 -0.32
C PHE A 193 -16.16 -1.72 -0.56
N PHE A 194 -15.71 -1.45 -1.79
CA PHE A 194 -15.20 -0.16 -2.21
C PHE A 194 -15.87 0.24 -3.53
N ASP A 195 -16.32 1.48 -3.59
CA ASP A 195 -16.96 2.02 -4.79
C ASP A 195 -15.94 2.59 -5.80
N GLY A 196 -14.65 2.64 -5.43
CA GLY A 196 -13.58 3.18 -6.26
C GLY A 196 -12.28 2.34 -6.23
N PRO A 197 -11.50 2.36 -7.34
CA PRO A 197 -10.30 1.54 -7.49
C PRO A 197 -9.13 1.97 -6.59
N VAL A 198 -9.07 3.25 -6.18
CA VAL A 198 -7.99 3.79 -5.34
C VAL A 198 -8.05 3.19 -3.94
N ALA A 199 -9.19 3.31 -3.25
CA ALA A 199 -9.37 2.77 -1.90
C ALA A 199 -9.21 1.24 -1.86
N TYR A 200 -9.69 0.54 -2.89
CA TYR A 200 -9.46 -0.89 -3.05
C TYR A 200 -7.96 -1.22 -3.20
N GLY A 201 -7.23 -0.46 -4.01
CA GLY A 201 -5.79 -0.62 -4.19
C GLY A 201 -5.00 -0.38 -2.90
N GLU A 202 -5.29 0.71 -2.18
CA GLU A 202 -4.66 1.03 -0.89
C GLU A 202 -4.91 -0.07 0.15
N LYS A 203 -6.15 -0.58 0.22
CA LYS A 203 -6.49 -1.67 1.13
C LYS A 203 -5.73 -2.95 0.78
N MET A 204 -5.66 -3.27 -0.50
CA MET A 204 -4.92 -4.41 -1.01
C MET A 204 -3.43 -4.31 -0.64
N ILE A 205 -2.79 -3.17 -0.94
CA ILE A 205 -1.38 -2.90 -0.57
C ILE A 205 -1.16 -3.12 0.94
N THR A 206 -2.05 -2.57 1.76
CA THR A 206 -1.99 -2.70 3.23
C THR A 206 -2.13 -4.15 3.69
N LEU A 207 -3.07 -4.91 3.13
CA LEU A 207 -3.33 -6.30 3.52
C LEU A 207 -2.21 -7.25 3.10
N PHE A 208 -1.64 -7.04 1.93
CA PHE A 208 -0.51 -7.81 1.43
C PHE A 208 0.83 -7.40 2.07
N GLY A 209 0.87 -6.29 2.82
CA GLY A 209 2.11 -5.76 3.40
C GLY A 209 3.06 -5.20 2.34
N MET A 210 2.54 -4.70 1.23
CA MET A 210 3.31 -4.04 0.18
C MET A 210 3.73 -2.65 0.66
N ARG A 211 4.94 -2.21 0.30
CA ARG A 211 5.48 -0.91 0.74
C ARG A 211 4.99 0.27 -0.11
N SER A 212 4.69 0.02 -1.39
CA SER A 212 4.30 1.06 -2.35
C SER A 212 3.34 0.50 -3.41
N ASP A 213 2.56 1.38 -4.03
CA ASP A 213 1.72 1.13 -5.21
C ASP A 213 2.53 0.81 -6.47
N LYS A 214 3.83 1.14 -6.50
CA LYS A 214 4.77 0.70 -7.55
C LYS A 214 4.76 -0.82 -7.74
N ALA A 215 4.50 -1.59 -6.66
CA ALA A 215 4.36 -3.05 -6.73
C ALA A 215 3.24 -3.50 -7.67
N LEU A 216 2.16 -2.72 -7.81
CA LEU A 216 1.06 -3.03 -8.71
C LEU A 216 1.44 -2.75 -10.17
N THR A 217 2.18 -1.66 -10.40
CA THR A 217 2.72 -1.31 -11.71
C THR A 217 3.73 -2.37 -12.20
N LEU A 218 4.58 -2.85 -11.29
CA LEU A 218 5.50 -3.97 -11.52
C LEU A 218 4.79 -5.22 -12.01
N PHE A 219 3.69 -5.59 -11.34
CA PHE A 219 2.92 -6.77 -11.72
C PHE A 219 2.43 -6.67 -13.17
N ASN A 220 1.99 -5.49 -13.60
CA ASN A 220 1.58 -5.27 -14.99
C ASN A 220 2.75 -5.42 -15.98
N GLN A 221 3.93 -4.91 -15.65
CA GLN A 221 5.12 -5.02 -16.50
C GLN A 221 5.63 -6.46 -16.61
N ILE A 222 5.62 -7.21 -15.50
CA ILE A 222 6.04 -8.61 -15.45
C ILE A 222 5.09 -9.49 -16.26
N VAL A 223 3.78 -9.32 -16.09
CA VAL A 223 2.76 -10.05 -16.87
C VAL A 223 2.86 -9.73 -18.36
N GLY A 224 3.27 -8.50 -18.70
CA GLY A 224 3.41 -8.06 -20.06
C GLY A 224 4.59 -8.68 -20.82
N VAL A 225 5.58 -9.26 -20.12
CA VAL A 225 6.84 -9.80 -20.68
C VAL A 225 7.33 -8.88 -21.82
N LYS A 226 7.35 -7.57 -21.58
CA LYS A 226 8.12 -6.69 -22.45
C LYS A 226 9.57 -6.97 -22.10
N VAL A 227 10.37 -7.26 -23.12
CA VAL A 227 11.83 -7.38 -23.01
C VAL A 227 12.29 -6.30 -22.04
N LEU A 228 12.81 -6.72 -20.88
CA LEU A 228 13.43 -5.77 -19.96
C LEU A 228 14.68 -5.32 -20.68
N ASP A 229 14.61 -4.16 -21.35
CA ASP A 229 15.73 -3.62 -22.13
C ASP A 229 16.99 -3.52 -21.24
N ASP A 230 16.80 -3.14 -19.98
CA ASP A 230 17.83 -3.17 -18.94
C ASP A 230 17.22 -3.65 -17.61
N LEU A 231 17.71 -4.80 -17.13
CA LEU A 231 17.31 -5.39 -15.85
C LEU A 231 17.70 -4.47 -14.68
N ASP A 232 18.85 -3.80 -14.76
CA ASP A 232 19.36 -2.96 -13.67
C ASP A 232 18.50 -1.70 -13.50
N SER A 233 18.19 -1.03 -14.61
CA SER A 233 17.23 0.08 -14.61
C SER A 233 15.85 -0.36 -14.11
N PHE A 234 15.36 -1.53 -14.54
CA PHE A 234 14.09 -2.06 -14.06
C PHE A 234 14.07 -2.29 -12.54
N ILE A 235 15.11 -2.91 -11.98
CA ILE A 235 15.23 -3.14 -10.54
C ILE A 235 15.33 -1.78 -9.81
N ARG A 236 16.14 -0.84 -10.29
CA ARG A 236 16.30 0.47 -9.66
C ARG A 236 15.02 1.30 -9.65
N THR A 237 14.30 1.35 -10.77
CA THR A 237 13.10 2.19 -10.88
C THR A 237 11.92 1.60 -10.11
N ASN A 238 11.81 0.27 -10.11
CA ASN A 238 10.58 -0.38 -9.68
C ASN A 238 10.70 -1.18 -8.37
N MET A 239 11.85 -1.79 -8.08
CA MET A 239 12.06 -2.57 -6.85
C MET A 239 12.72 -1.76 -5.74
N LEU A 240 13.49 -0.71 -6.09
CA LEU A 240 14.04 0.23 -5.14
C LEU A 240 13.13 1.46 -5.03
N GLU A 241 12.76 1.80 -3.80
CA GLU A 241 12.08 3.05 -3.52
C GLU A 241 13.10 4.19 -3.63
N GLU A 242 12.78 5.21 -4.42
CA GLU A 242 13.52 6.46 -4.42
C GLU A 242 13.25 7.15 -3.09
N LEU A 243 14.18 6.99 -2.15
CA LEU A 243 14.17 7.73 -0.90
C LEU A 243 14.64 9.16 -1.21
N PRO A 244 14.00 10.20 -0.65
CA PRO A 244 14.46 11.59 -0.80
C PRO A 244 15.72 11.80 0.06
N ALA A 245 16.82 11.18 -0.36
CA ALA A 245 18.08 11.15 0.39
C ALA A 245 18.68 12.54 0.52
N GLU A 246 18.56 13.37 -0.52
CA GLU A 246 19.04 14.75 -0.50
C GLU A 246 18.25 15.60 0.50
N GLU A 247 16.91 15.51 0.50
CA GLU A 247 16.08 16.27 1.46
C GLU A 247 16.38 15.86 2.90
N LYS A 248 16.47 14.55 3.18
CA LYS A 248 16.85 14.04 4.50
C LYS A 248 18.26 14.45 4.91
N TYR A 249 19.19 14.53 3.95
CA TYR A 249 20.55 14.99 4.22
C TYR A 249 20.59 16.47 4.56
N GLN A 250 19.84 17.32 3.83
CA GLN A 250 19.73 18.74 4.16
C GLN A 250 19.08 18.94 5.54
N GLU A 251 17.99 18.22 5.84
CA GLU A 251 17.35 18.26 7.17
C GLU A 251 18.32 17.85 8.29
N LEU A 252 19.10 16.77 8.08
CA LEU A 252 20.11 16.34 9.04
C LEU A 252 21.22 17.37 9.23
N LYS A 253 21.67 17.99 8.13
CA LYS A 253 22.71 19.02 8.14
C LYS A 253 22.25 20.27 8.89
N ASP A 254 21.03 20.75 8.63
CA ASP A 254 20.45 21.91 9.30
C ASP A 254 20.28 21.65 10.80
N ASN A 255 19.77 20.47 11.16
CA ASN A 255 19.67 20.05 12.56
C ASN A 255 21.05 19.99 13.25
N PHE A 256 22.07 19.49 12.56
CA PHE A 256 23.43 19.46 13.09
C PHE A 256 24.01 20.87 13.30
N GLN A 257 23.78 21.79 12.37
CA GLN A 257 24.20 23.19 12.50
C GLN A 257 23.54 23.86 13.71
N ASN A 258 22.22 23.70 13.86
CA ASN A 258 21.48 24.23 15.02
C ASN A 258 22.03 23.69 16.35
N LEU A 259 22.36 22.40 16.42
CA LEU A 259 22.96 21.78 17.61
C LEU A 259 24.36 22.31 17.89
N MET A 260 25.17 22.54 16.85
CA MET A 260 26.51 23.12 16.98
C MET A 260 26.46 24.58 17.46
N GLU A 261 25.54 25.38 16.96
CA GLU A 261 25.33 26.74 17.44
C GLU A 261 24.85 26.76 18.89
N ALA A 262 23.89 25.90 19.25
CA ALA A 262 23.42 25.78 20.62
C ALA A 262 24.55 25.39 21.58
N LYS A 263 25.41 24.42 21.19
CA LYS A 263 26.60 24.05 21.97
C LYS A 263 27.55 25.23 22.13
N THR A 264 27.86 25.93 21.04
CA THR A 264 28.79 27.08 21.06
C THR A 264 28.28 28.19 21.97
N ASN A 265 26.96 28.44 21.96
CA ASN A 265 26.32 29.39 22.86
C ASN A 265 26.39 28.94 24.33
N ILE A 266 26.16 27.66 24.62
CA ILE A 266 26.31 27.11 25.98
C ILE A 266 27.76 27.26 26.47
N ASP A 267 28.74 26.92 25.63
CA ASP A 267 30.15 27.02 25.97
C ASP A 267 30.54 28.49 26.22
N LYS A 268 30.06 29.42 25.39
CA LYS A 268 30.26 30.87 25.60
C LYS A 268 29.65 31.37 26.92
N VAL A 269 28.43 30.95 27.25
CA VAL A 269 27.77 31.34 28.51
C VAL A 269 28.52 30.77 29.72
N LYS A 270 29.02 29.53 29.63
CA LYS A 270 29.86 28.94 30.68
C LYS A 270 31.14 29.74 30.89
N GLU A 271 31.82 30.13 29.81
CA GLU A 271 33.02 30.96 29.88
C GLU A 271 32.72 32.33 30.53
N GLN A 272 31.59 32.95 30.17
CA GLN A 272 31.15 34.22 30.76
C GLN A 272 30.87 34.09 32.26
N ILE A 273 30.21 33.01 32.70
CA ILE A 273 29.99 32.74 34.12
C ILE A 273 31.33 32.58 34.85
N ALA A 274 32.25 31.78 34.29
CA ALA A 274 33.57 31.56 34.88
C ALA A 274 34.38 32.86 35.02
N GLN A 275 34.26 33.80 34.07
CA GLN A 275 34.91 35.11 34.15
C GLN A 275 34.26 36.06 35.18
N LEU A 276 32.97 35.89 35.48
CA LEU A 276 32.23 36.70 36.45
C LEU A 276 32.38 36.19 37.89
N GLU A 277 32.71 34.91 38.10
CA GLU A 277 32.92 34.31 39.43
C GLU A 277 33.93 35.09 40.31
N PRO A 278 35.12 35.50 39.82
CA PRO A 278 36.07 36.28 40.62
C PRO A 278 35.54 37.66 41.03
N ILE A 279 34.76 38.31 40.18
CA ILE A 279 34.15 39.61 40.48
C ILE A 279 33.12 39.46 41.60
N ASN A 280 32.32 38.39 41.54
CA ASN A 280 31.35 38.09 42.59
C ASN A 280 32.06 37.80 43.93
N ALA A 281 33.17 37.06 43.92
CA ALA A 281 33.98 36.82 45.11
C ALA A 281 34.52 38.13 45.72
N LEU A 282 35.09 39.02 44.91
CA LEU A 282 35.56 40.35 45.36
C LEU A 282 34.42 41.21 45.92
N THR A 283 33.21 41.08 45.38
CA THR A 283 32.03 41.80 45.86
C THR A 283 31.61 41.31 47.25
N GLU A 284 31.69 40.01 47.51
CA GLU A 284 31.43 39.47 48.85
C GLU A 284 32.53 39.89 49.85
N GLU A 285 33.80 39.90 49.45
CA GLU A 285 34.89 40.43 50.29
C GLU A 285 34.68 41.91 50.64
N LEU A 286 34.28 42.74 49.67
CA LEU A 286 33.97 44.15 49.92
C LEU A 286 32.82 44.33 50.91
N LYS A 287 31.76 43.53 50.80
CA LYS A 287 30.65 43.57 51.78
C LYS A 287 31.12 43.22 53.19
N GLU A 288 31.99 42.22 53.34
CA GLU A 288 32.56 41.89 54.66
C GLU A 288 33.39 43.05 55.23
N ILE A 289 34.17 43.72 54.38
CA ILE A 289 34.97 44.88 54.78
C ILE A 289 34.06 46.04 55.20
N ASP A 290 33.00 46.34 54.44
CA ASP A 290 32.03 47.39 54.77
C ASP A 290 31.35 47.13 56.12
N ILE A 291 30.95 45.88 56.39
CA ILE A 291 30.40 45.49 57.70
C ILE A 291 31.42 45.77 58.82
N ARG A 292 32.67 45.37 58.63
CA ARG A 292 33.75 45.59 59.60
C ARG A 292 34.04 47.07 59.84
N ILE A 293 33.97 47.90 58.81
CA ILE A 293 34.14 49.36 58.96
C ILE A 293 33.05 49.92 59.87
N VAL A 294 31.78 49.53 59.64
CA VAL A 294 30.65 49.96 60.47
C VAL A 294 30.81 49.50 61.92
N GLU A 295 31.23 48.25 62.15
CA GLU A 295 31.51 47.72 63.49
C GLU A 295 32.64 48.51 64.20
N MET A 296 33.76 48.75 63.52
CA MET A 296 34.89 49.52 64.07
C MET A 296 34.52 50.99 64.36
N GLU A 297 33.67 51.61 63.53
CA GLU A 297 33.16 52.97 63.80
C GLU A 297 32.28 53.00 65.06
N GLN A 298 31.43 51.99 65.25
CA GLN A 298 30.65 51.85 66.47
C GLN A 298 31.56 51.65 67.69
N GLU A 299 32.55 50.76 67.64
CA GLU A 299 33.51 50.53 68.72
C GLU A 299 34.30 51.81 69.07
N LYS A 300 34.77 52.55 68.05
CA LYS A 300 35.45 53.84 68.24
C LYS A 300 34.56 54.84 68.95
N SER A 301 33.28 54.92 68.58
CA SER A 301 32.33 55.82 69.23
C SER A 301 32.11 55.46 70.70
N VAL A 302 32.03 54.16 71.03
CA VAL A 302 31.87 53.67 72.41
C VAL A 302 33.14 53.91 73.23
N ALA A 303 34.32 53.69 72.66
CA ALA A 303 35.60 53.96 73.32
C ALA A 303 35.76 55.45 73.69
N ALA A 304 35.29 56.37 72.84
CA ALA A 304 35.28 57.80 73.15
C ALA A 304 34.44 58.13 74.40
N TYR A 305 33.34 57.40 74.66
CA TYR A 305 32.56 57.55 75.89
C TYR A 305 33.23 56.89 77.11
N TRP A 306 34.00 55.81 76.91
CA TRP A 306 34.67 55.09 78.01
C TRP A 306 35.88 55.85 78.58
N PHE A 307 36.60 56.62 77.77
CA PHE A 307 37.71 57.48 78.22
C PHE A 307 37.28 58.88 78.69
N ALA A 308 36.00 59.23 78.60
CA ALA A 308 35.44 60.49 79.07
C ALA A 308 34.82 60.41 80.48
N ALA A 309 34.86 59.24 81.11
CA ALA A 309 34.48 58.98 82.50
C ALA A 309 35.74 58.78 83.37
#